data_AF-C0N8D4-F1
#
_entry.id   AF-C0N8D4-F1
#
_cell.length_a   1.000
_cell.length_b   1.000
_cell.length_c   1.000
_cell.angle_alpha   90.00
_cell.angle_beta   90.00
_cell.angle_gamma   90.00
#
_symmetry.space_group_name_H-M   'P 1'
#
loop_
_entity.id
_entity.type
_entity.pdbx_description
1 polymer ?
#
loop_
_entity_poly.entity_id
_entity_poly.type
_entity_poly.pdbx_seq_one_letter_code
_entity_poly.pdbx_strand_id
1 'polypeptide(L)' 'MCEQAAALFPPIAEDFPVNVTAIEIGDDDALVERYGIRILVIKFEDGEELEWPFDEHTLRQYIISKINH' A
#
# COMPACT_ATOMS: atom_id res chain seq x y z
N MET A 1 -4.65 12.03 -6.77
CA MET A 1 -5.15 10.82 -6.05
C MET A 1 -4.03 9.85 -5.69
N CYS A 2 -3.10 9.51 -6.61
CA CYS A 2 -1.86 8.78 -6.23
C CYS A 2 -1.01 9.52 -5.19
N GLU A 3 -0.93 10.85 -5.31
CA GLU A 3 -0.18 11.72 -4.39
C GLU A 3 -0.68 11.68 -2.94
N GLN A 4 -1.98 11.44 -2.71
CA GLN A 4 -2.57 11.47 -1.37
C GLN A 4 -2.22 10.22 -0.57
N ALA A 5 -2.27 9.03 -1.19
CA ALA A 5 -1.81 7.82 -0.51
C ALA A 5 -0.28 7.81 -0.37
N ALA A 6 0.45 8.33 -1.36
CA ALA A 6 1.90 8.47 -1.27
C ALA A 6 2.33 9.30 -0.06
N ALA A 7 1.57 10.35 0.28
CA ALA A 7 1.82 11.21 1.44
C ALA A 7 1.59 10.52 2.80
N LEU A 8 0.93 9.36 2.84
CA LEU A 8 0.72 8.59 4.08
C LEU A 8 1.95 7.74 4.46
N PHE A 9 2.81 7.40 3.49
CA PHE A 9 3.96 6.53 3.76
C PHE A 9 5.12 7.18 4.51
N PRO A 10 5.50 8.46 4.29
CA PRO A 10 6.57 9.09 5.06
C PRO A 10 6.41 9.01 6.58
N PRO A 11 5.27 9.43 7.20
CA PRO A 11 5.12 9.32 8.64
C PRO A 11 5.10 7.87 9.13
N ILE A 12 4.63 6.94 8.31
CA ILE A 12 4.60 5.51 8.62
C ILE A 12 6.01 4.91 8.64
N ALA A 13 6.87 5.29 7.68
CA ALA A 13 8.25 4.82 7.63
C ALA A 13 9.11 5.38 8.78
N GLU A 14 8.69 6.50 9.39
CA GLU A 14 9.31 7.03 10.61
C GLU A 14 8.86 6.27 11.86
N ASP A 15 7.58 5.93 11.97
CA ASP A 15 7.01 5.20 13.12
C ASP A 15 7.32 3.69 13.10
N PHE A 16 7.52 3.10 11.92
CA PHE A 16 7.63 1.64 11.74
C PHE A 16 8.80 1.23 10.84
N PRO A 17 9.52 0.14 11.15
CA PRO A 17 10.58 -0.40 10.32
C PRO A 17 10.03 -1.16 9.10
N VAL A 18 9.22 -0.49 8.28
CA VAL A 18 8.61 -1.07 7.06
C VAL A 18 9.37 -0.64 5.82
N ASN A 19 9.49 -1.56 4.86
CA ASN A 19 10.08 -1.26 3.56
C ASN A 19 8.97 -1.14 2.51
N VAL A 20 8.74 0.07 2.01
CA VAL A 20 7.70 0.34 1.00
C VAL A 20 8.35 0.43 -0.37
N THR A 21 7.84 -0.36 -1.32
CA THR A 21 8.30 -0.32 -2.72
C THR A 21 7.15 0.12 -3.61
N ALA A 22 7.34 1.21 -4.34
CA ALA A 22 6.42 1.61 -5.38
C ALA A 22 6.62 0.71 -6.61
N ILE A 23 5.55 0.04 -7.05
CA ILE A 23 5.55 -0.80 -8.24
C ILE A 23 4.71 -0.09 -9.29
N GLU A 24 5.32 0.25 -10.42
CA GLU A 24 4.61 0.74 -11.59
C GLU A 24 4.05 -0.44 -12.37
N ILE A 25 2.74 -0.49 -12.53
CA ILE A 25 2.07 -1.61 -13.22
C ILE A 25 1.97 -1.38 -14.72
N GLY A 26 2.31 -0.20 -15.24
CA GLY A 26 2.02 0.20 -16.64
C GLY A 26 2.71 -0.63 -17.72
N ASP A 27 3.80 -1.34 -17.38
CA ASP A 27 4.56 -2.20 -18.31
C ASP A 27 4.21 -3.70 -18.15
N ASP A 28 3.33 -4.05 -17.20
CA ASP A 28 3.02 -5.44 -16.85
C ASP A 28 1.52 -5.72 -17.06
N ASP A 29 1.17 -6.26 -18.22
CA ASP A 29 -0.23 -6.51 -18.64
C ASP A 29 -1.05 -7.27 -17.59
N ALA A 30 -0.44 -8.20 -16.86
CA ALA A 30 -1.13 -8.97 -15.81
C ALA A 30 -1.48 -8.10 -14.60
N LEU A 31 -0.59 -7.18 -14.22
CA LEU A 31 -0.85 -6.21 -13.15
C LEU A 31 -1.81 -5.12 -13.61
N VAL A 32 -1.73 -4.68 -14.87
CA VAL A 32 -2.71 -3.74 -15.47
C VAL A 32 -4.11 -4.35 -15.49
N GLU A 33 -4.26 -5.60 -15.93
CA GLU A 33 -5.57 -6.26 -15.96
C GLU A 33 -6.16 -6.39 -14.54
N ARG A 34 -5.32 -6.68 -13.55
CA ARG A 34 -5.74 -6.91 -12.17
C ARG A 34 -5.98 -5.61 -11.37
N TYR A 35 -5.14 -4.60 -11.56
CA TYR A 35 -5.13 -3.38 -10.73
C TYR A 35 -5.35 -2.08 -11.51
N GLY A 36 -5.39 -2.10 -12.85
CA GLY A 36 -5.46 -0.89 -13.68
C GLY A 36 -6.66 0.02 -13.41
N ILE A 37 -7.76 -0.54 -12.88
CA ILE A 37 -8.95 0.22 -12.44
C ILE A 37 -9.03 0.43 -10.92
N ARG A 38 -8.14 -0.22 -10.14
CA ARG A 38 -8.14 -0.27 -8.67
C ARG A 38 -6.98 0.49 -8.04
N ILE A 39 -6.18 1.20 -8.82
CA ILE A 39 -5.04 1.98 -8.33
C ILE A 39 -5.57 3.01 -7.31
N LEU A 40 -5.11 3.06 -6.05
CA LEU A 40 -3.92 2.42 -5.48
C LEU A 40 -4.26 1.18 -4.66
N VAL A 41 -3.48 0.10 -4.81
CA VAL A 41 -3.55 -1.09 -3.97
C VAL A 41 -2.22 -1.27 -3.24
N ILE A 42 -2.27 -1.46 -1.92
CA ILE A 42 -1.12 -1.85 -1.12
C ILE A 42 -1.20 -3.35 -0.92
N LYS A 43 -0.15 -4.07 -1.31
CA LYS A 43 -0.03 -5.51 -1.06
C LYS A 43 0.97 -5.76 0.05
N PHE A 44 0.58 -6.55 1.04
CA PHE A 44 1.45 -7.00 2.14
C PHE A 44 2.14 -8.32 1.78
N GLU A 45 3.22 -8.66 2.49
CA GLU A 45 3.97 -9.92 2.28
C GLU A 45 3.12 -11.18 2.43
N ASP A 46 2.13 -11.13 3.34
CA ASP A 46 1.18 -12.21 3.60
C ASP A 46 0.14 -12.41 2.46
N GLY A 47 0.18 -11.56 1.43
CA GLY A 47 -0.73 -11.60 0.29
C GLY A 47 -2.04 -10.84 0.50
N GLU A 48 -2.26 -10.25 1.68
CA GLU A 48 -3.36 -9.32 1.91
C GLU A 48 -3.19 -8.05 1.07
N GLU A 49 -4.32 -7.49 0.65
CA GLU A 49 -4.40 -6.32 -0.21
C GLU A 49 -5.30 -5.28 0.46
N LEU A 50 -4.81 -4.04 0.57
CA LEU A 50 -5.59 -2.90 1.01
C LEU A 50 -5.84 -1.99 -0.20
N GLU A 51 -7.09 -1.93 -0.62
CA GLU A 51 -7.55 -1.09 -1.73
C GLU A 51 -7.93 0.32 -1.26
N TRP A 52 -7.56 1.32 -2.05
CA TRP A 52 -8.02 2.68 -1.85
C TRP A 52 -9.55 2.77 -2.05
N PRO A 53 -10.29 3.59 -1.28
CA PRO A 53 -9.84 4.58 -0.30
C PRO A 53 -9.60 4.03 1.11
N PHE A 54 -8.50 4.46 1.74
CA PHE A 54 -8.22 4.23 3.16
C PHE A 54 -7.58 5.48 3.79
N ASP A 55 -7.82 5.66 5.07
CA ASP A 55 -7.20 6.71 5.88
C ASP A 55 -5.89 6.24 6.52
N GLU A 56 -5.09 7.19 7.00
CA GLU A 56 -3.84 6.93 7.72
C GLU A 56 -4.03 5.95 8.88
N HIS A 57 -5.12 6.11 9.64
CA HIS A 57 -5.43 5.27 10.79
C HIS A 57 -5.58 3.79 10.39
N THR A 58 -6.34 3.52 9.33
CA THR A 58 -6.55 2.16 8.82
C THR A 58 -5.23 1.55 8.38
N LEU A 59 -4.42 2.31 7.62
CA LEU A 59 -3.11 1.83 7.17
C LEU A 59 -2.17 1.53 8.34
N ARG A 60 -2.10 2.40 9.36
CA ARG A 60 -1.32 2.16 10.58
C ARG A 60 -1.77 0.89 11.32
N GLN A 61 -3.08 0.68 11.47
CA GLN A 61 -3.60 -0.53 12.15
C GLN A 61 -3.20 -1.81 11.42
N TYR A 62 -3.27 -1.84 10.09
CA TYR A 62 -2.80 -2.99 9.30
C TYR A 62 -1.31 -3.24 9.52
N ILE A 63 -0.48 -2.19 9.46
CA ILE A 63 0.97 -2.31 9.66
C ILE A 63 1.29 -2.83 11.07
N ILE A 64 0.66 -2.27 12.10
CA ILE A 64 0.81 -2.71 13.50
C ILE A 64 0.43 -4.19 13.63
N SER A 65 -0.68 -4.62 13.00
CA SER A 65 -1.12 -6.01 13.02
C SER A 65 -0.12 -6.96 12.35
N LYS A 66 0.65 -6.49 11.37
CA LYS A 66 1.64 -7.30 10.64
C LYS A 66 3.01 -7.33 11.32
N ILE A 67 3.43 -6.25 12.00
CA ILE A 67 4.72 -6.18 12.72
C ILE A 67 4.70 -6.97 14.03
N ASN A 68 3.55 -7.06 14.71
CA ASN A 68 3.42 -7.73 16.01
C ASN A 68 3.18 -9.24 15.93
N HIS A 69 3.32 -9.85 14.74
CA HIS A 69 3.21 -11.30 14.52
C HIS A 69 4.59 -11.86 14.17
#